data_AF-A0A917KSR9-F1
#
_entry.id   AF-A0A917KSR9-F1
#
_cell.length_a   1.000
_cell.length_b   1.000
_cell.length_c   1.000
_cell.angle_alpha   90.00
_cell.angle_beta   90.00
_cell.angle_gamma   90.00
#
_symmetry.space_group_name_H-M   'P 1'
#
loop_
_entity.id
_entity.type
_entity.pdbx_description
1 polymer ?
#
loop_
_entity_poly.entity_id
_entity_poly.type
_entity_poly.pdbx_seq_one_letter_code
_entity_poly.pdbx_strand_id
1 'polypeptide(L)'
;MLAHLHSLLPGVRVNVDAEPGPDRGAFQIGSERYRMEGGRSEYVILARLTAGQSGEARPVFLFCGQRAITNQAATRYLARNHERLARKHGNNSFALLLKVVNSQAYGPDVVEVVTDITRAAQTPLPTPAVVPRNPHRAS
;
A
#
# COMPACT_ATOMS: atom_id res chain seq x y z
N MET A 1 -7.79 -4.77 8.56
CA MET A 1 -6.83 -4.40 7.49
C MET A 1 -5.81 -3.35 7.98
N LEU A 2 -6.21 -2.15 8.42
CA LEU A 2 -5.27 -1.07 8.82
C LEU A 2 -4.25 -1.45 9.92
N ALA A 3 -4.67 -2.19 10.95
CA ALA A 3 -3.74 -2.66 12.00
C ALA A 3 -2.62 -3.57 11.44
N HIS A 4 -2.94 -4.40 10.44
CA HIS A 4 -1.96 -5.29 9.80
C HIS A 4 -1.01 -4.50 8.89
N LEU A 5 -1.51 -3.50 8.18
CA LEU A 5 -0.69 -2.55 7.42
C LEU A 5 0.30 -1.83 8.34
N HIS A 6 -0.18 -1.25 9.44
CA HIS A 6 0.68 -0.50 10.36
C HIS A 6 1.76 -1.38 10.99
N SER A 7 1.44 -2.64 11.31
CA SER A 7 2.40 -3.55 11.93
C SER A 7 3.46 -4.08 10.96
N LEU A 8 3.10 -4.36 9.70
CA LEU A 8 4.02 -5.03 8.76
C LEU A 8 4.61 -4.10 7.70
N LEU A 9 3.93 -2.98 7.42
CA LEU A 9 4.33 -1.96 6.45
C LEU A 9 4.23 -0.55 7.10
N PRO A 10 5.06 -0.23 8.11
CA PRO A 10 5.00 1.03 8.87
C PRO A 10 5.33 2.28 8.03
N GLY A 11 5.86 2.09 6.82
CA GLY A 11 6.09 3.13 5.82
C GLY A 11 4.86 3.50 4.99
N VAL A 12 3.73 2.81 5.21
CA VAL A 12 2.47 3.01 4.48
C VAL A 12 1.42 3.61 5.41
N ARG A 13 0.81 4.73 4.98
CA ARG A 13 -0.44 5.23 5.55
C ARG A 13 -1.51 5.25 4.47
N VAL A 14 -2.73 4.96 4.89
CA VAL A 14 -3.94 5.14 4.07
C VAL A 14 -4.73 6.26 4.69
N ASN A 15 -5.05 7.30 3.93
CA ASN A 15 -5.98 8.32 4.40
C ASN A 15 -7.37 7.69 4.54
N VAL A 16 -7.88 7.67 5.77
CA VAL A 16 -9.21 7.14 6.13
C VAL A 16 -10.11 8.22 6.72
N ASP A 17 -9.78 9.49 6.48
CA ASP A 17 -10.57 10.64 6.91
C ASP A 17 -11.99 10.51 6.36
N ALA A 18 -12.97 10.82 7.21
CA ALA A 18 -14.39 10.74 6.85
C ALA A 18 -14.78 11.83 5.84
N GLU A 19 -14.09 12.96 5.88
CA GLU A 19 -14.37 14.11 5.02
C GLU A 19 -14.11 13.78 3.54
N PRO A 20 -15.08 14.05 2.65
CA PRO A 20 -14.86 13.94 1.22
C PRO A 20 -13.72 14.88 0.78
N GLY A 21 -12.73 14.33 0.07
CA GLY A 21 -11.62 15.11 -0.43
C GLY A 21 -10.75 14.34 -1.42
N PRO A 22 -9.86 15.03 -2.16
CA PRO A 22 -8.99 14.41 -3.16
C PRO A 22 -7.97 13.44 -2.55
N ASP A 23 -7.75 13.54 -1.23
CA ASP A 23 -6.86 12.66 -0.49
C ASP A 23 -7.57 11.46 0.13
N ARG A 24 -8.90 11.32 0.03
CA ARG A 24 -9.63 10.20 0.61
C ARG A 24 -9.16 8.88 -0.01
N GLY A 25 -8.72 7.95 0.84
CA GLY A 25 -8.15 6.68 0.38
C GLY A 25 -6.77 6.81 -0.28
N ALA A 26 -6.15 7.99 -0.28
CA ALA A 26 -4.81 8.16 -0.82
C ALA A 26 -3.79 7.37 0.01
N PHE A 27 -2.82 6.79 -0.67
CA PHE A 27 -1.67 6.17 -0.01
C PHE A 27 -0.59 7.20 0.19
N GLN A 28 0.01 7.20 1.37
CA GLN A 28 1.32 7.76 1.61
C GLN A 28 2.30 6.60 1.78
N ILE A 29 3.35 6.58 0.97
CA ILE A 29 4.39 5.54 0.98
C ILE A 29 5.74 6.24 1.02
N GLY A 30 6.39 6.23 2.17
CA GLY A 30 7.53 7.13 2.41
C GLY A 30 7.11 8.60 2.26
N SER A 31 7.80 9.33 1.40
CA SER A 31 7.48 10.73 1.03
C SER A 31 6.43 10.85 -0.07
N GLU A 32 6.17 9.78 -0.82
CA GLU A 32 5.31 9.82 -2.00
C GLU A 32 3.83 9.67 -1.62
N ARG A 33 2.98 10.37 -2.39
CA ARG A 33 1.52 10.30 -2.22
C ARG A 33 0.83 9.86 -3.50
N TYR A 34 -0.04 8.87 -3.38
CA TYR A 34 -0.79 8.27 -4.48
C TYR A 34 -2.29 8.51 -4.28
N ARG A 35 -2.81 9.53 -4.95
CA ARG A 35 -4.25 9.87 -4.95
C ARG A 35 -5.00 8.99 -5.95
N MET A 36 -6.24 8.68 -5.62
CA MET A 36 -7.14 7.92 -6.48
C MET A 36 -7.92 8.86 -7.42
N GLU A 37 -7.96 8.52 -8.70
CA GLU A 37 -8.99 9.00 -9.63
C GLU A 37 -9.93 7.84 -9.93
N GLY A 38 -11.08 7.81 -9.26
CA GLY A 38 -12.04 6.71 -9.33
C GLY A 38 -12.45 6.37 -10.76
N GLY A 39 -12.29 5.11 -11.15
CA GLY A 39 -12.58 4.59 -12.48
C GLY A 39 -11.49 4.83 -13.52
N ARG A 40 -10.45 5.64 -13.21
CA ARG A 40 -9.41 6.06 -14.18
C ARG A 40 -8.00 5.63 -13.77
N SER A 41 -7.56 6.02 -12.58
CA SER A 41 -6.23 5.72 -12.06
C SER A 41 -6.33 5.41 -10.58
N GLU A 42 -6.20 4.14 -10.24
CA GLU A 42 -6.43 3.64 -8.89
C GLU A 42 -5.29 2.73 -8.49
N TYR A 43 -4.96 2.69 -7.22
CA TYR A 43 -3.80 1.97 -6.73
C TYR A 43 -4.17 0.82 -5.80
N VAL A 44 -3.32 -0.20 -5.80
CA VAL A 44 -3.39 -1.31 -4.85
C VAL A 44 -1.99 -1.76 -4.46
N ILE A 45 -1.80 -1.98 -3.17
CA ILE A 45 -0.59 -2.60 -2.64
C ILE A 45 -0.78 -4.11 -2.66
N LEU A 46 0.12 -4.80 -3.35
CA LEU A 46 0.27 -6.25 -3.32
C LEU A 46 1.53 -6.58 -2.51
N ALA A 47 1.38 -7.24 -1.37
CA ALA A 47 2.52 -7.64 -0.56
C ALA A 47 2.48 -9.12 -0.16
N ARG A 48 3.67 -9.71 -0.08
CA ARG A 48 3.95 -10.99 0.60
C ARG A 48 4.86 -10.67 1.77
N LEU A 49 4.43 -10.99 2.98
CA LEU A 49 5.12 -10.59 4.20
C LEU A 49 5.38 -11.80 5.09
N THR A 50 6.61 -11.93 5.54
CA THR A 50 7.07 -12.90 6.54
C THR A 50 7.41 -12.09 7.79
N ALA A 51 6.75 -12.35 8.93
CA ALA A 51 6.80 -11.52 10.14
C ALA A 51 8.14 -11.56 10.90
N GLY A 52 9.28 -11.47 10.20
CA GLY A 52 10.63 -11.49 10.78
C GLY A 52 11.04 -12.82 11.41
N GLN A 53 10.19 -13.85 11.37
CA GLN A 53 10.47 -15.15 11.97
C GLN A 53 11.25 -16.03 10.97
N SER A 54 12.38 -16.53 11.43
CA SER A 54 13.25 -17.48 10.73
C SER A 54 12.49 -18.76 10.36
N GLY A 55 12.43 -19.08 9.07
CA GLY A 55 12.16 -20.41 8.52
C GLY A 55 10.71 -20.93 8.55
N GLU A 56 9.98 -20.74 9.65
CA GLU A 56 8.70 -21.45 9.88
C GLU A 56 7.43 -20.60 9.73
N ALA A 57 7.54 -19.27 9.69
CA ALA A 57 6.35 -18.43 9.58
C ALA A 57 5.76 -18.48 8.17
N ARG A 58 4.52 -18.95 8.07
CA ARG A 58 3.74 -18.94 6.83
C ARG A 58 3.60 -17.50 6.33
N PRO A 59 3.97 -17.21 5.08
CA PRO A 59 3.84 -15.85 4.54
C PRO A 59 2.38 -15.43 4.48
N VAL A 60 2.13 -14.16 4.79
CA VAL A 60 0.81 -13.52 4.60
C VAL A 60 0.83 -12.74 3.31
N PHE A 61 -0.21 -12.93 2.49
CA PHE A 61 -0.48 -12.05 1.36
C PHE A 61 -1.44 -10.96 1.77
N LEU A 62 -1.10 -9.72 1.45
CA LEU A 62 -1.91 -8.54 1.71
C LEU A 62 -2.28 -7.88 0.38
N PHE A 63 -3.58 -7.64 0.21
CA PHE A 63 -4.11 -6.74 -0.81
C PHE A 63 -4.72 -5.53 -0.10
N CYS A 64 -4.18 -4.35 -0.36
CA CYS A 64 -4.72 -3.10 0.15
C CYS A 64 -4.98 -2.16 -1.03
N GLY A 65 -6.20 -2.22 -1.55
CA GLY A 65 -6.67 -1.44 -2.66
C GLY A 65 -7.50 -0.24 -2.23
N GLN A 66 -7.45 0.83 -3.03
CA GLN A 66 -8.26 2.03 -2.81
C GLN A 66 -9.77 1.78 -3.04
N ARG A 67 -10.11 0.74 -3.82
CA ARG A 67 -11.49 0.27 -4.04
C ARG A 67 -11.55 -1.25 -4.06
N ALA A 68 -12.75 -1.81 -3.88
CA ALA A 68 -12.95 -3.26 -3.95
C ALA A 68 -12.44 -3.88 -5.26
N ILE A 69 -12.67 -3.23 -6.40
CA ILE A 69 -12.20 -3.70 -7.72
C ILE A 69 -10.67 -3.78 -7.81
N THR A 70 -9.96 -2.90 -7.10
CA THR A 70 -8.50 -2.90 -7.10
C THR A 70 -7.91 -4.07 -6.31
N ASN A 71 -8.60 -4.57 -5.28
CA ASN A 71 -8.24 -5.81 -4.60
C ASN A 71 -8.37 -7.02 -5.54
N GLN A 72 -9.48 -7.08 -6.29
CA GLN A 72 -9.68 -8.12 -7.30
C GLN A 72 -8.58 -8.09 -8.36
N ALA A 73 -8.20 -6.88 -8.82
CA ALA A 73 -7.10 -6.70 -9.76
C ALA A 73 -5.76 -7.23 -9.22
N ALA A 74 -5.42 -6.93 -7.95
CA ALA A 74 -4.22 -7.47 -7.32
C ALA A 74 -4.24 -9.00 -7.19
N THR A 75 -5.39 -9.59 -6.85
CA THR A 75 -5.54 -11.05 -6.79
C THR A 75 -5.32 -11.69 -8.16
N ARG A 76 -5.92 -11.14 -9.22
CA ARG A 76 -5.72 -11.63 -10.60
C ARG A 76 -4.28 -11.46 -11.06
N TYR A 77 -3.66 -10.32 -10.75
CA TYR A 77 -2.25 -10.07 -11.06
C TYR A 77 -1.36 -11.11 -10.35
N LEU A 78 -1.56 -11.36 -9.06
CA LEU A 78 -0.82 -12.38 -8.32
C LEU A 78 -1.00 -13.76 -8.97
N ALA A 79 -2.23 -14.18 -9.24
CA ALA A 79 -2.51 -15.48 -9.85
C ALA A 79 -1.80 -15.65 -11.21
N ARG A 80 -1.81 -14.62 -12.07
CA ARG A 80 -1.15 -14.64 -13.38
C ARG A 80 0.39 -14.54 -13.31
N ASN A 81 0.94 -13.93 -12.26
CA ASN A 81 2.38 -13.61 -12.17
C ASN A 81 3.12 -14.37 -11.08
N HIS A 82 2.47 -15.30 -10.37
CA HIS A 82 3.03 -15.93 -9.16
C HIS A 82 4.39 -16.59 -9.42
N GLU A 83 4.57 -17.30 -10.55
CA GLU A 83 5.87 -17.90 -10.88
C GLU A 83 6.97 -16.85 -11.08
N ARG A 84 6.66 -15.76 -11.80
CA ARG A 84 7.62 -14.67 -12.04
C ARG A 84 7.99 -13.97 -10.72
N LEU A 85 7.00 -13.74 -9.86
CA LEU A 85 7.21 -13.15 -8.54
C LEU A 85 8.03 -14.08 -7.65
N ALA A 86 7.76 -15.39 -7.67
CA ALA A 86 8.52 -16.40 -6.95
C ALA A 86 9.97 -16.47 -7.43
N ARG A 87 10.22 -16.40 -8.74
CA ARG A 87 11.59 -16.34 -9.29
C ARG A 87 12.32 -15.07 -8.88
N LYS A 88 11.63 -13.92 -8.91
CA LYS A 88 12.24 -12.61 -8.60
C LYS A 88 12.54 -12.42 -7.11
N HIS A 89 11.60 -12.79 -6.24
CA HIS A 89 11.67 -12.50 -4.81
C HIS A 89 12.00 -13.73 -3.95
N GLY A 90 11.90 -14.94 -4.51
CA GLY A 90 12.08 -16.18 -3.76
C GLY A 90 11.12 -16.26 -2.57
N ASN A 91 11.67 -16.64 -1.41
CA ASN A 91 10.95 -16.69 -0.14
C ASN A 91 10.99 -15.36 0.63
N ASN A 92 11.55 -14.30 0.04
CA ASN A 92 11.66 -13.00 0.71
C ASN A 92 10.32 -12.27 0.73
N SER A 93 10.19 -11.35 1.69
CA SER A 93 9.09 -10.39 1.69
C SER A 93 9.21 -9.44 0.50
N PHE A 94 8.09 -9.06 -0.08
CA PHE A 94 8.03 -8.01 -1.09
C PHE A 94 6.73 -7.22 -0.96
N ALA A 95 6.75 -5.96 -1.41
CA ALA A 95 5.56 -5.14 -1.59
C ALA A 95 5.67 -4.38 -2.91
N LEU A 96 4.65 -4.49 -3.74
CA LEU A 96 4.53 -3.81 -5.03
C LEU A 96 3.38 -2.82 -4.96
N LEU A 97 3.59 -1.64 -5.53
CA LEU A 97 2.50 -0.73 -5.86
C LEU A 97 2.04 -1.01 -7.29
N LEU A 98 0.78 -1.36 -7.44
CA LEU A 98 0.14 -1.59 -8.73
C LEU A 98 -0.84 -0.46 -9.03
N LYS A 99 -0.93 -0.07 -10.30
CA LYS A 99 -1.94 0.85 -10.82
C LYS A 99 -2.95 0.05 -11.63
N VAL A 100 -4.24 0.18 -11.29
CA VAL A 100 -5.36 -0.32 -12.08
C VAL A 100 -5.78 0.79 -13.03
N VAL A 101 -5.66 0.53 -14.33
CA VAL A 101 -5.87 1.53 -15.38
C VAL A 101 -7.30 1.43 -15.89
N ASN A 102 -8.00 2.55 -15.84
CA ASN A 102 -9.35 2.72 -16.38
C ASN A 102 -10.29 1.56 -16.00
N SER A 103 -10.42 1.32 -14.69
CA SER A 103 -11.25 0.23 -14.16
C SER A 103 -12.72 0.35 -14.51
N GLN A 104 -13.18 1.55 -14.90
CA GLN A 104 -14.52 1.76 -15.43
C GLN A 104 -14.72 1.07 -16.78
N ALA A 105 -13.70 1.08 -17.65
CA ALA A 105 -13.77 0.47 -18.97
C ALA A 105 -13.33 -1.00 -18.97
N TYR A 106 -12.28 -1.33 -18.22
CA TYR A 106 -11.62 -2.64 -18.29
C TYR A 106 -11.80 -3.49 -17.03
N GLY A 107 -12.55 -3.00 -16.04
CA GLY A 107 -12.67 -3.66 -14.76
C GLY A 107 -11.30 -3.88 -14.10
N PRO A 108 -11.02 -5.07 -13.55
CA PRO A 108 -9.77 -5.36 -12.87
C PRO A 108 -8.64 -5.91 -13.78
N ASP A 109 -8.81 -5.88 -15.11
CA ASP A 109 -7.93 -6.61 -16.04
C ASP A 109 -6.66 -5.87 -16.46
N VAL A 110 -6.66 -4.53 -16.47
CA VAL A 110 -5.49 -3.73 -16.89
C VAL A 110 -4.76 -3.21 -15.65
N VAL A 111 -3.59 -3.79 -15.40
CA VAL A 111 -2.77 -3.49 -14.22
C VAL A 111 -1.32 -3.26 -14.62
N GLU A 112 -0.76 -2.15 -14.14
CA GLU A 112 0.64 -1.78 -14.32
C GLU A 112 1.38 -1.86 -12.98
N VAL A 113 2.63 -2.33 -13.00
CA VAL A 113 3.52 -2.21 -11.84
C VAL A 113 4.09 -0.81 -11.84
N VAL A 114 3.77 -0.02 -10.82
CA VAL A 114 4.30 1.34 -10.67
C VAL A 114 5.73 1.27 -10.18
N THR A 115 5.93 0.61 -9.03
CA THR A 115 7.25 0.41 -8.44
C THR A 115 7.25 -0.70 -7.40
N ASP A 116 8.44 -1.21 -7.10
CA ASP A 116 8.70 -1.98 -5.89
C ASP A 116 8.78 -1.00 -4.71
N ILE A 117 7.90 -1.18 -3.72
CA ILE A 117 7.83 -0.32 -2.54
C ILE A 117 8.39 -1.01 -1.30
N THR A 118 8.99 -2.20 -1.41
CA THR A 118 9.36 -3.04 -0.24
C THR A 118 10.14 -2.25 0.80
N ARG A 119 11.23 -1.58 0.39
CA ARG A 119 12.06 -0.78 1.30
C ARG A 119 11.30 0.41 1.91
N ALA A 120 10.62 1.18 1.07
CA ALA A 120 9.88 2.37 1.52
C ALA A 120 8.72 2.00 2.45
N ALA A 121 8.03 0.91 2.18
CA ALA A 121 6.89 0.43 2.96
C ALA A 121 7.31 -0.23 4.28
N GLN A 122 8.51 -0.81 4.37
CA GLN A 122 9.03 -1.39 5.62
C GLN A 122 9.76 -0.38 6.51
N THR A 123 10.13 0.80 5.98
CA THR A 123 10.78 1.85 6.76
C THR A 123 9.71 2.71 7.43
N PRO A 124 9.69 2.84 8.77
CA PRO A 124 8.72 3.69 9.44
C PRO A 124 8.73 5.12 8.91
N LEU A 125 7.55 5.70 8.72
CA LEU A 125 7.45 7.11 8.34
C LEU A 125 8.05 8.00 9.43
N PRO A 126 8.70 9.12 9.07
CA PRO A 126 9.16 10.08 10.05
C PRO A 126 8.01 10.51 10.97
N THR A 127 8.20 10.39 12.28
CA THR A 127 7.28 10.99 13.24
C THR A 127 7.31 12.50 13.03
N PRO A 128 6.18 13.18 12.79
CA PRO A 128 6.17 14.63 12.74
C PRO A 128 6.76 15.17 14.04
N ALA A 129 7.78 16.03 13.95
CA ALA A 129 8.32 16.68 15.13
C ALA A 129 7.18 17.40 15.85
N VAL A 130 6.93 17.02 17.11
CA VAL A 130 5.99 17.74 17.97
C VAL A 130 6.58 19.12 18.19
N VAL A 131 6.07 20.13 17.50
CA VAL A 131 6.42 21.52 17.78
C VAL A 131 5.81 21.84 19.14
N PRO A 132 6.61 22.12 20.19
CA PRO A 132 6.04 22.47 21.49
C PRO A 132 5.20 23.74 21.32
N ARG A 133 3.89 23.65 21.61
CA ARG A 133 3.02 24.83 21.68
C ARG A 133 3.56 25.71 22.81
N ASN A 134 4.10 26.87 22.44
CA ASN A 134 4.55 27.86 23.38
C ASN A 134 3.36 28.26 24.28
N PRO A 135 3.41 28.06 25.62
CA PRO A 135 2.34 28.53 26.48
C PRO A 135 2.42 30.06 26.49
N HIS A 136 1.51 30.71 25.77
CA HIS A 136 1.43 32.16 25.78
C HIS A 136 1.11 32.64 27.20
N ARG A 137 2.13 33.30 27.76
CA ARG A 137 2.18 34.25 28.87
C ARG A 137 0.83 34.95 29.14
N ALA A 138 0.29 34.73 30.34
CA ALA A 138 -0.77 35.56 30.90
C ALA A 138 -0.26 36.99 31.12
N SER A 139 -1.11 37.98 30.85
CA SER A 139 -1.01 39.36 31.33
C SER A 139 -2.36 39.75 31.89
#